data_AF-A0A2E0LAD5-F1
#
_entry.id   AF-A0A2E0LAD5-F1
#
_cell.length_a   1.000
_cell.length_b   1.000
_cell.length_c   1.000
_cell.angle_alpha   90.00
_cell.angle_beta   90.00
_cell.angle_gamma   90.00
#
_symmetry.space_group_name_H-M   'P 1'
#
loop_
_entity.id
_entity.type
_entity.pdbx_description
1 polymer ?
#
loop_
_entity_poly.entity_id
_entity_poly.type
_entity_poly.pdbx_seq_one_letter_code
_entity_poly.pdbx_strand_id
1 'polypeptide(L)'
;MSQYELAVQLDVEQKLEEAANLYEAVIKESNAPLDSFINLACLYWVSSQPGSSARGEFYTRAGERMYEVLDEAQERFGKQPEIVFWRLYFNQITLGEPTFLDQALDLVGQHNSSSVIYFYLYAEGNDDYIPFVRRLYEDAQNLKTTKNRYILSFLDSPSFDWKEK
;
A
#
# COMPACT_ATOMS: atom_id res chain seq x y z
N MET A 1 22.66 -9.16 0.72
CA MET A 1 21.48 -8.29 0.79
C MET A 1 21.38 -7.55 -0.53
N SER A 2 20.28 -7.76 -1.26
CA SER A 2 19.96 -7.05 -2.50
C SER A 2 19.58 -5.59 -2.23
N GLN A 3 19.53 -4.74 -3.26
CA GLN A 3 19.05 -3.37 -3.12
C GLN A 3 17.60 -3.32 -2.63
N TYR A 4 16.75 -4.24 -3.12
CA TYR A 4 15.38 -4.37 -2.66
C TYR A 4 15.29 -4.69 -1.16
N GLU A 5 16.04 -5.68 -0.68
CA GLU A 5 16.06 -6.04 0.75
C GLU A 5 16.52 -4.88 1.63
N LEU A 6 17.50 -4.10 1.16
CA LEU A 6 17.95 -2.90 1.87
C LEU A 6 16.89 -1.79 1.85
N ALA A 7 16.16 -1.60 0.74
CA ALA A 7 15.07 -0.62 0.67
C ALA A 7 13.95 -0.96 1.65
N VAL A 8 13.59 -2.24 1.72
CA VAL A 8 12.64 -2.78 2.70
C VAL A 8 13.14 -2.56 4.13
N GLN A 9 14.42 -2.83 4.42
CA GLN A 9 14.97 -2.61 5.75
C GLN A 9 14.89 -1.12 6.15
N LEU A 10 15.30 -0.21 5.28
CA LEU A 10 15.22 1.25 5.53
C LEU A 10 13.77 1.71 5.75
N ASP A 11 12.83 1.15 4.99
CA ASP A 11 11.40 1.42 5.15
C ASP A 11 10.91 0.92 6.52
N VAL A 12 11.27 -0.30 6.93
CA VAL A 12 10.98 -0.84 8.26
C VAL A 12 11.57 0.04 9.38
N GLU A 13 12.79 0.56 9.19
CA GLU A 13 13.47 1.50 10.08
C GLU A 13 12.91 2.93 10.02
N GLN A 14 11.89 3.19 9.18
CA GLN A 14 11.24 4.49 8.98
C GLN A 14 12.19 5.58 8.45
N LYS A 15 13.28 5.20 7.78
CA LYS A 15 14.15 6.13 7.04
C LYS A 15 13.53 6.42 5.67
N LEU A 16 12.39 7.13 5.68
CA LEU A 16 11.48 7.21 4.54
C LEU A 16 12.14 7.72 3.25
N GLU A 17 12.90 8.80 3.32
CA GLU A 17 13.54 9.38 2.13
C GLU A 17 14.66 8.48 1.58
N GLU A 18 15.47 7.87 2.45
CA GLU A 18 16.50 6.91 2.05
C GLU A 18 15.89 5.66 1.40
N ALA A 19 14.81 5.13 2.01
CA ALA A 19 14.07 4.00 1.48
C ALA A 19 13.44 4.31 0.12
N ALA A 20 12.82 5.49 -0.03
CA ALA A 20 12.24 5.94 -1.30
C ALA A 20 13.31 6.03 -2.40
N ASN A 21 14.45 6.66 -2.11
CA ASN A 21 15.55 6.77 -3.07
C ASN A 21 16.07 5.40 -3.52
N LEU A 22 16.11 4.42 -2.62
CA LEU A 22 16.56 3.07 -2.96
C LEU A 22 15.49 2.28 -3.72
N TYR A 23 14.22 2.39 -3.35
CA TYR A 23 13.13 1.81 -4.16
C TYR A 23 13.11 2.40 -5.58
N GLU A 24 13.32 3.71 -5.74
CA GLU A 24 13.43 4.36 -7.06
C GLU A 24 14.57 3.79 -7.91
N ALA A 25 15.68 3.39 -7.28
CA ALA A 25 16.75 2.69 -7.97
C ALA A 25 16.31 1.26 -8.36
N VAL A 26 15.68 0.54 -7.42
CA VAL A 26 15.22 -0.84 -7.62
C VAL A 26 14.19 -0.93 -8.75
N ILE A 27 13.18 -0.05 -8.81
CA ILE A 27 12.13 -0.12 -9.83
C ILE A 27 12.65 0.10 -11.27
N LYS A 28 13.85 0.68 -11.43
CA LYS A 28 14.50 0.82 -12.74
C LYS A 28 15.14 -0.48 -13.23
N GLU A 29 15.37 -1.44 -12.34
CA GLU A 29 15.88 -2.76 -12.70
C GLU A 29 14.79 -3.58 -13.41
N SER A 30 15.16 -4.35 -14.44
CA SER A 30 14.20 -5.11 -15.26
C SER A 30 13.52 -6.24 -14.49
N ASN A 31 14.15 -6.73 -13.43
CA ASN A 31 13.67 -7.80 -12.55
C ASN A 31 13.10 -7.28 -11.23
N ALA A 32 12.85 -5.98 -11.10
CA ALA A 32 12.23 -5.40 -9.90
C ALA A 32 10.89 -6.10 -9.60
N PRO A 33 10.64 -6.54 -8.36
CA PRO A 33 9.36 -7.16 -8.00
C PRO A 33 8.25 -6.11 -7.92
N LEU A 34 7.00 -6.52 -8.15
CA LEU A 34 5.82 -5.66 -7.99
C LEU A 34 5.79 -4.97 -6.62
N ASP A 35 6.16 -5.68 -5.55
CA ASP A 35 6.20 -5.15 -4.19
C ASP A 35 7.08 -3.90 -4.05
N SER A 36 8.14 -3.75 -4.86
CA SER A 36 8.97 -2.53 -4.84
C SER A 36 8.17 -1.30 -5.25
N PHE A 37 7.33 -1.43 -6.28
CA PHE A 37 6.47 -0.36 -6.75
C PHE A 37 5.38 -0.04 -5.74
N ILE A 38 4.71 -1.08 -5.21
CA ILE A 38 3.62 -0.89 -4.27
C ILE A 38 4.13 -0.27 -2.96
N ASN A 39 5.23 -0.78 -2.40
CA ASN A 39 5.80 -0.23 -1.18
C ASN A 39 6.23 1.23 -1.38
N LEU A 40 6.84 1.56 -2.53
CA LEU A 40 7.21 2.93 -2.86
C LEU A 40 5.99 3.84 -3.00
N ALA A 41 4.94 3.41 -3.70
CA ALA A 41 3.72 4.17 -3.87
C ALA A 41 3.04 4.46 -2.52
N CYS A 42 2.91 3.45 -1.65
CA CYS A 42 2.40 3.63 -0.29
C CYS A 42 3.30 4.54 0.57
N LEU A 43 4.62 4.40 0.45
CA LEU A 43 5.58 5.23 1.18
C LEU A 43 5.42 6.70 0.78
N TYR A 44 5.36 6.98 -0.53
CA TYR A 44 5.13 8.33 -1.02
C TYR A 44 3.77 8.88 -0.60
N TRP A 45 2.71 8.09 -0.75
CA TRP A 45 1.37 8.50 -0.34
C TRP A 45 1.30 8.86 1.15
N VAL A 46 1.84 8.01 2.05
CA VAL A 46 1.91 8.32 3.50
C VAL A 46 2.79 9.55 3.75
N SER A 47 3.91 9.66 3.04
CA SER A 47 4.84 10.79 3.18
C SER A 47 4.20 12.11 2.77
N SER A 48 3.24 12.10 1.83
CA SER A 48 2.54 13.29 1.34
C SER A 48 1.24 13.61 2.09
N GLN A 49 0.85 12.85 3.11
CA GLN A 49 -0.35 13.13 3.89
C GLN A 49 -0.11 14.21 4.97
N PRO A 50 -1.17 14.97 5.36
CA PRO A 50 -1.13 15.79 6.55
C PRO A 50 -0.73 14.96 7.80
N GLY A 51 0.17 15.49 8.62
CA GLY A 51 0.67 14.80 9.81
C GLY A 51 1.89 13.89 9.59
N SER A 52 2.31 13.69 8.34
CA SER A 52 3.59 13.06 8.00
C SER A 52 4.79 13.81 8.62
N SER A 53 5.90 13.12 8.84
CA SER A 53 7.18 13.72 9.24
C SER A 53 8.00 14.24 8.05
N ALA A 54 7.66 13.88 6.81
CA ALA A 54 8.32 14.35 5.60
C ALA A 54 8.18 15.87 5.40
N ARG A 55 9.24 16.54 4.94
CA ARG A 55 9.27 18.00 4.77
C ARG A 55 10.00 18.38 3.48
N GLY A 56 9.82 19.63 3.07
CA GLY A 56 10.56 20.23 1.97
C GLY A 56 10.33 19.51 0.64
N GLU A 57 11.40 19.37 -0.14
CA GLU A 57 11.37 18.78 -1.48
C GLU A 57 10.85 17.34 -1.48
N PHE A 58 11.18 16.56 -0.45
CA PHE A 58 10.72 15.17 -0.36
C PHE A 58 9.20 15.07 -0.24
N TYR A 59 8.56 15.92 0.56
CA TYR A 59 7.10 15.95 0.70
C TYR A 59 6.40 16.27 -0.63
N THR A 60 6.89 17.28 -1.35
CA THR A 60 6.33 17.67 -2.65
C THR A 60 6.51 16.56 -3.67
N ARG A 61 7.74 16.02 -3.78
CA ARG A 61 8.05 14.90 -4.68
C ARG A 61 7.16 13.70 -4.41
N ALA A 62 6.93 13.36 -3.14
CA ALA A 62 6.10 12.23 -2.77
C ALA A 62 4.66 12.36 -3.29
N GLY A 63 4.05 13.54 -3.17
CA GLY A 63 2.68 13.78 -3.64
C GLY A 63 2.53 13.68 -5.16
N GLU A 64 3.54 14.11 -5.91
CA GLU A 64 3.56 14.00 -7.38
C GLU A 64 3.82 12.56 -7.84
N ARG A 65 4.79 11.89 -7.19
CA ARG A 65 5.36 10.63 -7.64
C ARG A 65 4.51 9.40 -7.36
N MET A 66 3.62 9.44 -6.36
CA MET A 66 2.86 8.26 -5.92
C MET A 66 2.00 7.63 -7.03
N TYR A 67 1.35 8.44 -7.87
CA TYR A 67 0.54 7.93 -8.99
C TYR A 67 1.39 7.49 -10.17
N GLU A 68 2.48 8.19 -10.45
CA GLU A 68 3.42 7.83 -11.51
C GLU A 68 4.04 6.45 -11.26
N VAL A 69 4.39 6.14 -10.01
CA VAL A 69 4.90 4.81 -9.63
C VAL A 69 3.86 3.72 -9.88
N LEU A 70 2.58 3.99 -9.64
CA LEU A 70 1.49 3.06 -9.96
C LEU A 70 1.25 2.93 -11.47
N ASP A 71 1.48 4.00 -12.26
CA ASP A 71 1.43 3.94 -13.72
C ASP A 71 2.56 3.05 -14.25
N GLU A 72 3.79 3.24 -13.78
CA GLU A 72 4.94 2.41 -14.13
C GLU A 72 4.75 0.93 -13.75
N ALA A 73 4.17 0.67 -12.57
CA ALA A 73 3.81 -0.68 -12.16
C ALA A 73 2.79 -1.30 -13.13
N GLN A 74 1.78 -0.54 -13.53
CA GLN A 74 0.75 -1.03 -14.46
C GLN A 74 1.33 -1.30 -15.86
N GLU A 75 2.24 -0.45 -16.34
CA GLU A 75 2.95 -0.67 -17.61
C GLU A 75 3.76 -1.97 -17.59
N ARG A 76 4.39 -2.27 -16.45
CA ARG A 76 5.27 -3.44 -16.31
C ARG A 76 4.53 -4.75 -16.03
N PHE A 77 3.51 -4.72 -15.18
CA PHE A 77 2.84 -5.92 -14.67
C PHE A 77 1.40 -6.09 -15.20
N GLY A 78 0.91 -5.12 -15.98
CA GLY A 78 -0.47 -5.05 -16.41
C GLY A 78 -1.40 -4.60 -15.29
N LYS A 79 -2.70 -4.81 -15.47
CA LYS A 79 -3.75 -4.45 -14.50
C LYS A 79 -3.84 -5.46 -13.36
N GLN A 80 -2.76 -5.61 -12.57
CA GLN A 80 -2.79 -6.45 -11.38
C GLN A 80 -3.77 -5.88 -10.35
N PRO A 81 -4.55 -6.73 -9.63
CA PRO A 81 -5.55 -6.27 -8.68
C PRO A 81 -5.02 -5.30 -7.62
N GLU A 82 -3.83 -5.54 -7.07
CA GLU A 82 -3.23 -4.67 -6.05
C GLU A 82 -2.89 -3.27 -6.57
N ILE A 83 -2.45 -3.15 -7.83
CA ILE A 83 -2.14 -1.84 -8.43
C ILE A 83 -3.43 -1.02 -8.57
N VAL A 84 -4.48 -1.65 -9.11
CA VAL A 84 -5.78 -1.00 -9.30
C VAL A 84 -6.38 -0.62 -7.95
N PHE A 85 -6.29 -1.51 -6.96
CA PHE A 85 -6.74 -1.27 -5.60
C PHE A 85 -6.10 -0.02 -4.99
N TRP A 86 -4.76 0.05 -4.97
CA TRP A 86 -4.08 1.19 -4.33
C TRP A 86 -4.39 2.52 -5.02
N ARG A 87 -4.58 2.52 -6.35
CA ARG A 87 -5.01 3.72 -7.06
C ARG A 87 -6.39 4.19 -6.61
N LEU A 88 -7.37 3.29 -6.62
CA LEU A 88 -8.74 3.61 -6.19
C LEU A 88 -8.76 4.05 -4.72
N TYR A 89 -8.00 3.35 -3.88
CA TYR A 89 -7.89 3.67 -2.45
C TYR A 89 -7.27 5.05 -2.22
N PHE A 90 -6.15 5.38 -2.88
CA PHE A 90 -5.53 6.72 -2.77
C PHE A 90 -6.47 7.81 -3.23
N ASN A 91 -7.17 7.61 -4.35
CA ASN A 91 -8.15 8.56 -4.84
C ASN A 91 -9.29 8.79 -3.84
N GLN A 92 -9.87 7.72 -3.29
CA GLN A 92 -10.94 7.83 -2.31
C GLN A 92 -10.48 8.64 -1.09
N ILE A 93 -9.32 8.30 -0.51
CA ILE A 93 -8.85 8.92 0.74
C ILE A 93 -8.32 10.35 0.51
N THR A 94 -7.58 10.58 -0.57
CA THR A 94 -6.91 11.88 -0.81
C THR A 94 -7.79 12.87 -1.57
N LEU A 95 -8.58 12.40 -2.53
CA LEU A 95 -9.41 13.27 -3.38
C LEU A 95 -10.88 13.30 -2.92
N GLY A 96 -11.26 12.45 -1.97
CA GLY A 96 -12.65 12.32 -1.52
C GLY A 96 -13.55 11.71 -2.59
N GLU A 97 -13.00 10.87 -3.48
CA GLU A 97 -13.81 10.12 -4.43
C GLU A 97 -14.81 9.20 -3.71
N PRO A 98 -15.94 8.83 -4.33
CA PRO A 98 -16.89 7.88 -3.77
C PRO A 98 -16.26 6.53 -3.40
N THR A 99 -16.97 5.74 -2.59
CA THR A 99 -16.58 4.35 -2.31
C THR A 99 -16.52 3.55 -3.62
N PHE A 100 -15.63 2.57 -3.66
CA PHE A 100 -15.41 1.72 -4.83
C PHE A 100 -15.70 0.25 -4.50
N LEU A 101 -16.73 0.00 -3.69
CA LEU A 101 -17.08 -1.32 -3.17
C LEU A 101 -17.28 -2.36 -4.28
N ASP A 102 -18.05 -2.02 -5.33
CA ASP A 102 -18.31 -2.92 -6.46
C ASP A 102 -17.01 -3.27 -7.19
N GLN A 103 -16.15 -2.26 -7.42
CA GLN A 103 -14.83 -2.47 -8.03
C GLN A 103 -13.95 -3.35 -7.13
N ALA A 104 -13.96 -3.14 -5.81
CA ALA A 104 -13.19 -3.96 -4.88
C ALA A 104 -13.66 -5.43 -4.86
N LEU A 105 -14.97 -5.68 -4.96
CA LEU A 105 -15.53 -7.03 -5.10
C LEU A 105 -15.10 -7.67 -6.43
N ASP A 106 -15.13 -6.92 -7.52
CA ASP A 106 -14.64 -7.37 -8.83
C ASP A 106 -13.15 -7.72 -8.79
N LEU A 107 -12.33 -6.92 -8.11
CA LEU A 107 -10.89 -7.18 -7.95
C LEU A 107 -10.64 -8.48 -7.16
N VAL A 108 -11.45 -8.76 -6.13
CA VAL A 108 -11.34 -10.01 -5.36
C VAL A 108 -11.70 -11.25 -6.19
N GLY A 109 -12.61 -11.12 -7.16
CA GLY A 109 -12.96 -12.19 -8.07
C GLY A 109 -11.87 -12.55 -9.09
N GLN A 110 -10.79 -11.75 -9.21
CA GLN A 110 -9.71 -11.99 -10.17
C GLN A 110 -8.70 -13.02 -9.65
N HIS A 111 -8.10 -13.77 -10.59
CA HIS A 111 -7.01 -14.69 -10.28
C HIS A 111 -5.81 -13.91 -9.71
N ASN A 112 -5.20 -14.42 -8.63
CA ASN A 112 -4.14 -13.73 -7.85
C ASN A 112 -4.57 -12.40 -7.22
N SER A 113 -5.83 -12.28 -6.78
CA SER A 113 -6.24 -11.16 -5.94
C SER A 113 -5.33 -10.99 -4.71
N SER A 114 -5.02 -9.73 -4.39
CA SER A 114 -4.19 -9.40 -3.24
C SER A 114 -5.00 -9.34 -1.96
N SER A 115 -4.45 -9.88 -0.88
CA SER A 115 -5.10 -9.91 0.43
C SER A 115 -5.40 -8.52 0.98
N VAL A 116 -4.71 -7.51 0.48
CA VAL A 116 -4.91 -6.10 0.86
C VAL A 116 -6.33 -5.61 0.54
N ILE A 117 -6.98 -6.12 -0.51
CA ILE A 117 -8.32 -5.65 -0.88
C ILE A 117 -9.35 -5.99 0.21
N TYR A 118 -9.14 -7.10 0.94
CA TYR A 118 -10.06 -7.52 1.99
C TYR A 118 -10.09 -6.57 3.19
N PHE A 119 -9.03 -5.79 3.47
CA PHE A 119 -9.09 -4.81 4.56
C PHE A 119 -10.10 -3.71 4.23
N TYR A 120 -10.17 -3.29 2.97
CA TYR A 120 -11.15 -2.30 2.51
C TYR A 120 -12.57 -2.89 2.51
N LEU A 121 -12.76 -4.11 2.01
CA LEU A 121 -14.08 -4.75 2.01
C LEU A 121 -14.62 -4.95 3.43
N TYR A 122 -13.75 -5.29 4.38
CA TYR A 122 -14.11 -5.33 5.79
C TYR A 122 -14.42 -3.93 6.35
N ALA A 123 -13.67 -2.91 5.96
CA ALA A 123 -13.92 -1.53 6.37
C ALA A 123 -15.31 -1.02 5.98
N GLU A 124 -15.81 -1.47 4.83
CA GLU A 124 -17.16 -1.16 4.32
C GLU A 124 -18.25 -2.02 4.99
N GLY A 125 -17.92 -2.77 6.05
CA GLY A 125 -18.88 -3.46 6.92
C GLY A 125 -19.17 -4.93 6.55
N ASN A 126 -18.31 -5.56 5.74
CA ASN A 126 -18.49 -6.97 5.38
C ASN A 126 -17.67 -7.90 6.28
N ASP A 127 -18.33 -8.45 7.30
CA ASP A 127 -17.74 -9.37 8.28
C ASP A 127 -17.32 -10.73 7.67
N ASP A 128 -17.82 -11.12 6.49
CA ASP A 128 -17.45 -12.40 5.84
C ASP A 128 -15.96 -12.46 5.51
N TYR A 129 -15.28 -11.31 5.45
CA TYR A 129 -13.86 -11.21 5.14
C TYR A 129 -12.92 -11.23 6.35
N ILE A 130 -13.43 -11.37 7.58
CA ILE A 130 -12.62 -11.44 8.81
C ILE A 130 -11.45 -12.45 8.72
N PRO A 131 -11.62 -13.68 8.18
CA PRO A 131 -10.50 -14.62 8.07
C PRO A 131 -9.34 -14.10 7.19
N PHE A 132 -9.66 -13.35 6.14
CA PHE A 132 -8.67 -12.76 5.24
C PHE A 132 -7.98 -11.57 5.89
N VAL A 133 -8.73 -10.73 6.61
CA VAL A 133 -8.20 -9.61 7.40
C VAL A 133 -7.24 -10.11 8.48
N ARG A 134 -7.59 -11.19 9.18
CA ARG A 134 -6.72 -11.82 10.19
C ARG A 134 -5.39 -12.26 9.59
N ARG A 135 -5.42 -12.92 8.44
CA ARG A 135 -4.20 -13.34 7.74
C ARG A 135 -3.36 -12.14 7.28
N LEU A 136 -4.00 -11.13 6.69
CA LEU A 136 -3.32 -9.89 6.30
C LEU A 136 -2.66 -9.20 7.50
N TYR A 137 -3.33 -9.20 8.66
CA TYR A 137 -2.78 -8.65 9.90
C TYR A 137 -1.52 -9.39 10.35
N GLU A 138 -1.56 -10.72 10.37
CA GLU A 138 -0.41 -11.56 10.71
C GLU A 138 0.77 -11.33 9.76
N ASP A 139 0.50 -11.28 8.46
CA ASP A 139 1.51 -11.01 7.43
C ASP A 139 2.12 -9.61 7.61
N ALA A 140 1.30 -8.60 7.90
CA ALA A 140 1.73 -7.22 8.11
C ALA A 140 2.54 -7.04 9.41
N GLN A 141 2.30 -7.85 10.45
CA GLN A 141 3.10 -7.84 11.69
C GLN A 141 4.54 -8.34 11.46
N ASN A 142 4.73 -9.30 10.56
CA ASN A 142 6.03 -9.90 10.29
C ASN A 142 7.01 -8.94 9.60
N LEU A 143 6.51 -8.08 8.72
CA LEU A 143 7.33 -7.12 7.98
C LEU A 143 6.65 -5.74 7.92
N LYS A 144 7.04 -4.85 8.83
CA LYS A 144 6.40 -3.56 9.04
C LYS A 144 6.89 -2.48 8.06
N THR A 145 6.76 -2.70 6.75
CA THR A 145 6.94 -1.64 5.73
C THR A 145 5.93 -0.50 5.93
N THR A 146 6.07 0.62 5.22
CA THR A 146 5.10 1.72 5.32
C THR A 146 3.69 1.27 4.93
N LYS A 147 3.55 0.46 3.87
CA LYS A 147 2.29 -0.19 3.48
C LYS A 147 1.69 -0.99 4.64
N ASN A 148 2.48 -1.87 5.24
CA ASN A 148 1.99 -2.77 6.26
C ASN A 148 1.69 -2.05 7.58
N ARG A 149 2.50 -1.05 7.96
CA ARG A 149 2.19 -0.18 9.11
C ARG A 149 0.89 0.58 8.92
N TYR A 150 0.62 1.07 7.71
CA TYR A 150 -0.64 1.74 7.42
C TYR A 150 -1.82 0.78 7.62
N ILE A 151 -1.77 -0.41 7.02
CA ILE A 151 -2.79 -1.46 7.18
C ILE A 151 -2.98 -1.81 8.65
N LEU A 152 -1.89 -2.03 9.41
CA LEU A 152 -1.96 -2.30 10.84
C LEU A 152 -2.61 -1.14 11.62
N SER A 153 -2.22 0.11 11.34
CA SER A 153 -2.79 1.27 12.02
C SER A 153 -4.29 1.40 11.80
N PHE A 154 -4.77 1.00 10.63
CA PHE A 154 -6.18 0.93 10.31
C PHE A 154 -6.85 -0.20 11.09
N LEU A 155 -6.33 -1.43 11.00
CA LEU A 155 -6.90 -2.61 11.65
C LEU A 155 -6.80 -2.62 13.19
N ASP A 156 -5.86 -1.87 13.76
CA ASP A 156 -5.70 -1.67 15.20
C ASP A 156 -6.57 -0.51 15.74
N SER A 157 -7.25 0.25 14.87
CA SER A 157 -8.11 1.35 15.29
C SER A 157 -9.32 0.81 16.09
N PRO A 158 -9.72 1.49 17.20
CA PRO A 158 -10.86 1.07 18.03
C PRO A 158 -12.19 0.94 17.28
N SER A 159 -12.30 1.55 16.11
CA SER A 159 -13.48 1.45 15.25
C SER A 159 -13.62 0.08 14.56
N PHE A 160 -12.59 -0.77 14.61
CA PHE A 160 -12.56 -2.09 13.96
C PHE A 160 -12.47 -3.20 14.99
N ASP A 161 -13.64 -3.70 15.40
CA ASP A 161 -13.75 -4.81 16.34
C ASP A 161 -13.82 -6.17 15.62
N TRP A 162 -12.75 -6.55 14.94
CA TRP A 162 -12.61 -7.88 14.32
C TRP A 162 -11.84 -8.88 15.19
N LYS A 163 -11.14 -8.39 16.23
CA LYS A 163 -10.30 -9.25 17.09
C LYS A 163 -11.12 -10.03 18.11
N GLU A 164 -12.30 -9.53 18.47
CA GLU A 164 -13.22 -10.17 19.41
C GLU A 164 -14.30 -11.02 18.70
N LYS A 165 -14.34 -11.00 17.37
CA LYS A 165 -15.24 -11.78 16.51
C LYS A 165 -14.58 -13.06 15.98
#